data_AF-A0AB39YZE3-F1
#
_entry.id   AF-A0AB39YZE3-F1
#
_cell.length_a   1.000
_cell.length_b   1.000
_cell.length_c   1.000
_cell.angle_alpha   90.00
_cell.angle_beta   90.00
_cell.angle_gamma   90.00
#
_symmetry.space_group_name_H-M   'P 1'
#
loop_
_entity.id
_entity.type
_entity.pdbx_description
1 polymer ?
#
loop_
_entity_poly.entity_id
_entity_poly.type
_entity_poly.pdbx_seq_one_letter_code
_entity_poly.pdbx_strand_id
1 'polypeptide(L)'
;MQRNCFSLRPFLRGAGELGVFGTPIRLFRNSAALKSAAAAPKTAPGKLPPKMAKLRKKFQADNDLPIFLKGGSMDNILYRLTWVLSILGIAGDVWLWAGYIIA
;
A
#
# COMPACT_ATOMS: atom_id res chain seq x y z
N MET A 1 -17.63 16.27 -16.05
CA MET A 1 -16.87 15.53 -17.07
C MET A 1 -16.03 16.52 -17.86
N GLN A 2 -14.70 16.50 -17.72
CA GLN A 2 -13.79 17.01 -18.75
C GLN A 2 -12.39 16.44 -18.51
N ARG A 3 -12.07 15.37 -19.23
CA ARG A 3 -10.71 14.83 -19.37
C ARG A 3 -10.17 15.44 -20.66
N ASN A 4 -9.15 16.28 -20.54
CA ASN A 4 -8.34 16.78 -21.64
C ASN A 4 -6.92 16.94 -21.08
N CYS A 5 -5.84 16.63 -21.77
CA CYS A 5 -5.68 16.32 -23.18
C CYS A 5 -4.34 15.58 -23.29
N PHE A 6 -4.33 14.42 -23.96
CA PHE A 6 -3.10 13.81 -24.43
C PHE A 6 -2.43 14.79 -25.40
N SER A 7 -1.23 15.28 -25.07
CA SER A 7 -0.30 15.76 -26.09
C SER A 7 0.94 14.88 -26.05
N LEU A 8 0.94 13.95 -26.99
CA LEU A 8 2.03 13.07 -27.33
C LEU A 8 3.07 13.89 -28.12
N ARG A 9 4.34 13.77 -27.68
CA ARG A 9 5.61 13.85 -28.45
C ARG A 9 6.25 15.24 -28.62
N PRO A 10 7.55 15.33 -29.03
CA PRO A 10 8.57 14.26 -29.27
C PRO A 10 9.97 14.57 -28.68
N PHE A 11 10.84 13.59 -28.38
CA PHE A 11 11.68 12.81 -29.32
C PHE A 11 12.73 13.59 -30.16
N LEU A 12 12.97 14.88 -29.95
CA LEU A 12 14.06 15.61 -30.63
C LEU A 12 14.74 16.62 -29.69
N ARG A 13 15.65 16.15 -28.83
CA ARG A 13 16.63 17.05 -28.19
C ARG A 13 18.06 16.58 -28.49
N GLY A 14 18.49 16.90 -29.71
CA GLY A 14 19.85 17.31 -30.03
C GLY A 14 20.96 16.28 -29.86
N ALA A 15 21.06 15.37 -30.83
CA ALA A 15 22.37 14.93 -31.29
C ALA A 15 22.96 16.08 -32.12
N GLY A 16 24.14 16.58 -31.74
CA GLY A 16 24.87 17.58 -32.51
C GLY A 16 25.89 18.35 -31.67
N GLU A 17 27.16 18.07 -31.98
CA GLU A 17 28.30 18.99 -31.94
C GLU A 17 29.27 18.99 -30.74
N LEU A 18 30.43 18.36 -31.01
CA LEU A 18 31.81 18.77 -30.75
C LEU A 18 32.27 19.27 -29.37
N GLY A 19 33.32 18.62 -28.88
CA GLY A 19 34.28 19.15 -27.90
C GLY A 19 34.45 18.21 -26.73
N VAL A 20 35.36 17.24 -26.77
CA VAL A 20 36.78 17.39 -26.39
C VAL A 20 36.96 17.88 -24.94
N PHE A 21 37.82 17.13 -24.23
CA PHE A 21 38.38 17.35 -22.90
C PHE A 21 37.54 16.94 -21.68
N GLY A 22 38.08 15.93 -21.00
CA GLY A 22 37.53 15.35 -19.79
C GLY A 22 37.56 16.29 -18.60
N THR A 23 36.49 16.21 -17.82
CA THR A 23 36.53 16.48 -16.38
C THR A 23 35.63 15.43 -15.72
N PRO A 24 36.07 14.71 -14.68
CA PRO A 24 35.15 13.96 -13.85
C PRO A 24 34.37 15.00 -13.04
N ILE A 25 33.20 15.35 -13.55
CA ILE A 25 32.25 16.21 -12.88
C ILE A 25 31.80 15.48 -11.60
N ARG A 26 32.52 15.73 -10.49
CA ARG A 26 31.97 15.58 -9.14
C ARG A 26 30.95 16.69 -8.93
N LEU A 27 29.83 16.64 -9.65
CA LEU A 27 28.63 17.37 -9.27
C LEU A 27 27.79 16.43 -8.41
N PHE A 28 28.23 16.21 -7.17
CA PHE A 28 27.27 16.00 -6.10
C PHE A 28 26.59 17.35 -5.83
N ARG A 29 25.75 17.74 -6.79
CA ARG A 29 24.91 18.93 -6.75
C ARG A 29 23.93 18.67 -5.60
N ASN A 30 24.21 19.23 -4.43
CA ASN A 30 23.23 19.46 -3.37
C ASN A 30 22.18 20.47 -3.85
N SER A 31 21.53 20.20 -4.98
CA SER A 31 20.49 21.07 -5.52
C SER A 31 19.28 20.97 -4.61
N ALA A 32 19.06 22.03 -3.83
CA ALA A 32 17.81 22.29 -3.14
C ALA A 32 16.60 22.14 -4.07
N ALA A 33 16.77 22.38 -5.38
CA ALA A 33 15.77 22.12 -6.41
C ALA A 33 15.38 20.63 -6.52
N LEU A 34 16.33 19.68 -6.45
CA LEU A 34 16.02 18.25 -6.39
C LEU A 34 15.38 17.89 -5.05
N LYS A 35 15.83 18.48 -3.94
CA LYS A 35 15.20 18.27 -2.62
C LYS A 35 13.77 18.81 -2.57
N SER A 36 13.46 19.87 -3.31
CA SER A 36 12.12 20.44 -3.45
C SER A 36 11.25 19.68 -4.46
N ALA A 37 11.85 19.03 -5.46
CA ALA A 37 11.14 18.20 -6.42
C ALA A 37 10.89 16.77 -5.88
N ALA A 38 11.79 16.27 -5.03
CA ALA A 38 11.64 15.02 -4.28
C ALA A 38 10.92 15.22 -2.93
N ALA A 39 10.72 16.48 -2.49
CA ALA A 39 9.82 16.77 -1.40
C ALA A 39 8.42 16.37 -1.85
N ALA A 40 7.92 15.27 -1.29
CA ALA A 40 6.54 14.84 -1.47
C ALA A 40 5.63 16.08 -1.29
N PRO A 41 4.64 16.28 -2.17
CA PRO A 41 3.73 17.40 -2.04
C PRO A 41 3.17 17.34 -0.62
N LYS A 42 3.44 18.37 0.18
CA LYS A 42 2.75 18.58 1.46
C LYS A 42 1.31 18.91 1.10
N THR A 43 0.54 17.90 0.75
CA THR A 43 -0.91 17.99 0.66
C THR A 43 -1.36 18.37 2.06
N ALA A 44 -1.61 19.67 2.26
CA ALA A 44 -2.35 20.13 3.43
C ALA A 44 -3.58 19.24 3.50
N PRO A 45 -3.77 18.45 4.57
CA PRO A 45 -4.87 17.52 4.62
C PRO A 45 -6.13 18.37 4.54
N GLY A 46 -6.83 18.32 3.41
CA GLY A 46 -8.18 18.86 3.31
C GLY A 46 -8.96 18.34 4.51
N LYS A 47 -9.77 19.19 5.16
CA LYS A 47 -10.45 18.86 6.42
C LYS A 47 -11.11 17.48 6.29
N LEU A 48 -10.48 16.48 6.89
CA LEU A 48 -11.02 15.13 6.86
C LEU A 48 -12.27 15.13 7.71
N PRO A 49 -13.34 14.45 7.26
CA PRO A 49 -14.52 14.32 8.08
C PRO A 49 -14.12 13.69 9.43
N PRO A 50 -14.68 14.17 10.55
CA PRO A 50 -14.22 13.80 11.89
C PRO A 50 -14.29 12.29 12.14
N LYS A 51 -15.21 11.59 11.47
CA LYS A 51 -15.32 10.13 11.50
C LYS A 51 -14.11 9.43 10.89
N MET A 52 -13.62 9.88 9.73
CA MET A 52 -12.43 9.32 9.09
C MET A 52 -11.16 9.61 9.89
N ALA A 53 -11.06 10.79 10.50
CA ALA A 53 -9.92 11.12 11.36
C ALA A 53 -9.83 10.17 12.57
N LYS A 54 -10.98 9.81 13.18
CA LYS A 54 -11.05 8.82 14.27
C LYS A 54 -10.64 7.42 13.81
N LEU A 55 -11.18 6.96 12.66
CA LEU A 55 -10.80 5.66 12.10
C LEU A 55 -9.31 5.60 11.77
N ARG A 56 -8.77 6.65 11.15
CA ARG A 56 -7.35 6.72 10.83
C ARG A 56 -6.49 6.57 12.07
N LYS A 57 -6.79 7.32 13.14
CA LYS A 57 -6.07 7.20 14.41
C LYS A 57 -6.15 5.78 14.99
N LYS A 58 -7.32 5.14 14.92
CA LYS A 58 -7.51 3.77 15.43
C LYS A 58 -6.70 2.73 14.63
N PHE A 59 -6.71 2.81 13.30
CA PHE A 59 -6.02 1.85 12.43
C PHE A 59 -4.53 2.16 12.20
N GLN A 60 -4.09 3.39 12.46
CA GLN A 60 -2.68 3.80 12.41
C GLN A 60 -2.03 3.89 13.78
N ALA A 61 -2.74 3.57 14.88
CA ALA A 61 -2.10 3.42 16.18
C ALA A 61 -1.05 2.30 16.09
N ASP A 62 0.16 2.56 16.57
CA ASP A 62 1.27 1.60 16.62
C ASP A 62 1.00 0.56 17.72
N ASN A 63 0.01 -0.30 17.44
CA ASN A 63 -0.26 -1.49 18.20
C ASN A 63 0.31 -2.66 17.40
N ASP A 64 1.04 -3.58 18.03
CA ASP A 64 1.55 -4.82 17.44
C ASP A 64 0.44 -5.82 17.05
N LEU A 65 -0.79 -5.33 16.89
CA LEU A 65 -1.99 -6.09 16.53
C LEU A 65 -2.15 -6.13 15.00
N PRO A 66 -2.43 -7.32 14.44
CA PRO A 66 -2.68 -7.44 13.01
C PRO A 66 -3.98 -6.73 12.63
N ILE A 67 -4.08 -6.32 11.35
CA ILE A 67 -5.17 -5.45 10.87
C ILE A 67 -6.57 -6.05 11.07
N PHE A 68 -6.70 -7.39 11.06
CA PHE A 68 -7.97 -8.10 11.24
C PHE A 68 -8.44 -8.20 12.70
N LEU A 69 -7.62 -7.84 13.69
CA LEU A 69 -8.02 -7.75 15.11
C LEU A 69 -8.09 -6.29 15.60
N LYS A 70 -7.74 -5.33 14.74
CA LYS A 70 -7.57 -3.91 15.09
C LYS A 70 -8.90 -3.14 15.20
N GLY A 71 -10.00 -3.69 14.68
CA GLY A 71 -11.34 -3.13 14.79
C GLY A 71 -11.97 -3.33 16.18
N GLY A 72 -11.50 -4.30 16.97
CA GLY A 72 -11.78 -4.42 18.41
C GLY A 72 -12.12 -5.84 18.87
N SER A 73 -12.79 -5.94 20.03
CA SER A 73 -13.11 -7.22 20.67
C SER A 73 -14.05 -8.09 19.84
N MET A 74 -14.95 -7.47 19.06
CA MET A 74 -15.88 -8.19 18.18
C MET A 74 -15.14 -8.98 17.09
N ASP A 75 -14.04 -8.42 16.56
CA ASP A 75 -13.23 -9.09 15.54
C ASP A 75 -12.57 -10.36 16.09
N ASN A 76 -12.18 -10.35 17.36
CA ASN A 76 -11.60 -11.53 18.04
C ASN A 76 -12.64 -12.65 18.20
N ILE A 77 -13.88 -12.31 18.56
CA ILE A 77 -14.97 -13.28 18.68
C ILE A 77 -15.27 -13.87 17.30
N LEU A 78 -15.42 -13.01 16.30
CA LEU A 78 -15.71 -13.43 14.93
C LEU A 78 -14.60 -14.35 14.40
N TYR A 79 -13.34 -13.98 14.57
CA TYR A 79 -12.19 -14.78 14.16
C TYR A 79 -12.18 -16.17 14.82
N ARG A 80 -12.44 -16.23 16.13
CA ARG A 80 -12.47 -17.50 16.86
C ARG A 80 -13.62 -18.39 16.42
N LEU A 81 -14.81 -17.82 16.21
CA LEU A 81 -15.96 -18.57 15.71
C LEU A 81 -15.71 -19.13 14.31
N THR A 82 -15.12 -18.34 13.41
CA THR A 82 -14.74 -18.82 12.07
C THR A 82 -13.75 -19.98 12.17
N TRP A 83 -12.71 -19.85 13.00
CA TRP A 83 -11.73 -20.91 13.22
C TRP A 83 -12.37 -22.21 13.72
N VAL A 84 -13.24 -22.11 14.72
CA VAL A 84 -13.94 -23.27 15.29
C VAL A 84 -14.82 -23.94 14.24
N LEU A 85 -15.61 -23.17 13.50
CA LEU A 85 -16.50 -23.71 12.48
C LEU A 85 -15.72 -24.36 11.32
N SER A 86 -14.63 -23.75 10.87
CA SER A 86 -13.79 -24.31 9.81
C SER A 86 -13.13 -25.62 10.23
N ILE A 87 -12.58 -25.69 11.45
CA ILE A 87 -12.00 -26.94 11.97
C ILE A 87 -13.07 -28.01 12.10
N LEU A 88 -14.23 -27.66 12.65
CA LEU A 88 -15.34 -28.61 12.82
C LEU A 88 -15.78 -29.19 11.47
N GLY A 89 -15.91 -28.34 10.44
CA GLY A 89 -16.25 -28.77 9.09
C GLY A 89 -15.22 -29.71 8.49
N ILE A 90 -13.92 -29.38 8.58
CA ILE A 90 -12.83 -30.23 8.08
C ILE A 90 -12.79 -31.55 8.84
N ALA A 91 -12.93 -31.52 10.16
CA ALA A 91 -12.92 -32.73 10.98
C ALA A 91 -14.10 -33.65 10.63
N GLY A 92 -15.29 -33.08 10.41
CA GLY A 92 -16.48 -33.83 9.97
C GLY A 92 -16.30 -34.44 8.58
N ASP A 93 -15.71 -33.70 7.64
CA ASP A 93 -15.42 -34.17 6.28
C ASP A 93 -14.43 -35.35 6.30
N VAL A 94 -13.32 -35.21 7.03
CA VAL A 94 -12.33 -36.28 7.21
C VAL A 94 -12.95 -37.50 7.88
N TRP A 95 -13.81 -37.31 8.88
CA TRP A 95 -14.51 -38.40 9.56
C TRP A 95 -15.44 -39.18 8.63
N LEU A 96 -16.24 -38.47 7.84
CA LEU A 96 -17.14 -39.09 6.85
C LEU A 96 -16.36 -39.81 5.75
N TRP A 97 -15.28 -39.21 5.27
CA TRP A 97 -14.40 -39.81 4.26
C TRP A 97 -13.73 -41.08 4.77
N ALA A 98 -13.22 -41.09 6.01
CA ALA A 98 -12.66 -42.27 6.64
C ALA A 98 -13.70 -43.38 6.82
N GLY A 99 -14.92 -43.02 7.23
CA GLY A 99 -16.05 -43.96 7.32
C GLY A 99 -16.41 -44.59 5.98
N TYR A 100 -16.38 -43.82 4.89
CA TYR A 100 -16.65 -44.31 3.53
C TYR A 100 -15.58 -45.29 3.02
N ILE A 101 -14.32 -45.15 3.45
CA ILE A 101 -13.23 -46.05 3.01
C ILE A 101 -13.26 -47.39 3.76
N ILE A 102 -13.75 -47.38 4.99
CA ILE A 102 -13.75 -48.57 5.87
C ILE A 102 -15.01 -49.43 5.67
N ALA A 103 -16.12 -48.84 5.25
CA ALA A 103 -17.40 -49.51 4.98
C ALA A 103 -17.48 -50.06 3.55
#